data_AF-A0A966BSM4-F1
#
_entry.id   AF-A0A966BSM4-F1
#
_cell.length_a   1.000
_cell.length_b   1.000
_cell.length_c   1.000
_cell.angle_alpha   90.00
_cell.angle_beta   90.00
_cell.angle_gamma   90.00
#
_symmetry.space_group_name_H-M   'P 1'
#
loop_
_entity.id
_entity.type
_entity.pdbx_description
1 polymer ?
#
loop_
_entity_poly.entity_id
_entity_poly.type
_entity_poly.pdbx_seq_one_letter_code
_entity_poly.pdbx_strand_id
1 'polypeptide(L)' 'MSIRTAQRVAQVKPSATIAMSMKAAELRAAGRDIISLSMGEPDFDTPDHIQQAAIDA' A
#
# COMPACT_ATOMS: atom_id res chain seq x y z
N MET A 1 8.70 -21.10 -7.92
CA MET A 1 9.98 -20.36 -8.00
C MET A 1 10.49 -20.19 -6.57
N SER A 2 11.61 -20.82 -6.20
CA SER A 2 12.14 -20.77 -4.83
C SER A 2 13.22 -19.70 -4.75
N ILE A 3 12.95 -18.61 -4.01
CA ILE A 3 13.90 -17.52 -3.81
C ILE A 3 14.62 -17.78 -2.50
N ARG A 4 15.95 -17.95 -2.55
CA ARG A 4 16.79 -18.05 -1.34
C ARG A 4 17.01 -16.65 -0.78
N THR A 5 16.35 -16.33 0.33
CA THR A 5 16.48 -15.03 1.03
C THR A 5 17.70 -15.01 1.95
N ALA A 6 18.29 -13.82 2.15
CA ALA A 6 19.36 -13.64 3.13
C ALA A 6 18.84 -13.85 4.57
N GLN A 7 19.69 -14.39 5.46
CA GLN A 7 19.30 -14.73 6.84
C GLN A 7 18.76 -13.53 7.64
N ARG A 8 19.27 -12.31 7.36
CA ARG A 8 18.81 -11.08 8.01
C ARG A 8 17.32 -10.77 7.77
N VAL A 9 16.73 -11.27 6.68
CA VAL A 9 15.31 -11.05 6.37
C VAL A 9 14.41 -11.68 7.44
N ALA A 10 14.83 -12.80 8.04
CA ALA A 10 14.07 -13.46 9.11
C ALA A 10 13.97 -12.65 10.41
N GLN A 11 14.80 -11.62 10.58
CA GLN A 11 14.76 -10.73 11.74
C GLN A 11 13.86 -9.50 11.53
N VAL A 12 13.45 -9.23 10.29
CA VAL A 12 12.57 -8.11 9.98
C VAL A 12 11.16 -8.46 10.43
N LYS A 13 10.65 -7.71 11.40
CA LYS A 13 9.26 -7.89 11.85
C LYS A 13 8.29 -7.48 10.74
N PRO A 14 7.16 -8.19 10.58
CA PRO A 14 6.09 -7.75 9.70
C PRO A 14 5.65 -6.32 10.05
N SER A 15 5.40 -5.50 9.02
CA SER A 15 4.94 -4.12 9.21
C SER A 15 3.49 -4.11 9.72
N ALA A 16 3.28 -3.50 10.90
CA ALA A 16 1.95 -3.31 11.46
C ALA A 16 1.06 -2.46 10.53
N THR A 17 1.65 -1.47 9.85
CA THR A 17 0.92 -0.60 8.91
C THR A 17 0.41 -1.39 7.71
N ILE A 18 1.22 -2.30 7.16
CA ILE A 18 0.80 -3.16 6.05
C ILE A 18 -0.30 -4.14 6.50
N ALA A 19 -0.14 -4.77 7.66
CA ALA A 19 -1.14 -5.69 8.19
C ALA A 19 -2.50 -5.01 8.40
N MET A 20 -2.50 -3.77 8.90
CA MET A 20 -3.72 -2.99 9.07
C MET A 20 -4.38 -2.63 7.74
N SER A 21 -3.60 -2.18 6.74
CA SER A 21 -4.12 -1.87 5.40
C SER A 21 -4.72 -3.10 4.71
N MET A 22 -4.05 -4.26 4.81
CA MET A 22 -4.59 -5.53 4.32
C MET A 22 -5.92 -5.87 4.99
N LYS A 23 -6.01 -5.69 6.32
CA LYS A 23 -7.25 -6.00 7.04
C LYS A 23 -8.40 -5.08 6.63
N ALA A 24 -8.13 -3.79 6.46
CA ALA A 24 -9.13 -2.84 5.98
C ALA A 24 -9.65 -3.22 4.58
N ALA A 25 -8.75 -3.62 3.67
CA ALA A 25 -9.10 -4.08 2.33
C ALA A 25 -9.96 -5.35 2.34
N GLU A 26 -9.62 -6.35 3.16
CA GLU A 26 -10.43 -7.57 3.34
C GLU A 26 -11.85 -7.25 3.82
N LEU A 27 -11.99 -6.37 4.81
CA LEU A 27 -13.28 -6.03 5.38
C LEU A 27 -14.15 -5.23 4.39
N ARG A 28 -13.55 -4.34 3.59
CA ARG A 28 -14.23 -3.65 2.49
C ARG A 28 -14.71 -4.64 1.43
N ALA A 29 -13.86 -5.60 1.04
CA ALA A 29 -14.22 -6.65 0.08
C ALA A 29 -15.34 -7.56 0.59
N ALA A 30 -15.44 -7.76 1.91
CA ALA A 30 -16.55 -8.46 2.57
C ALA A 30 -17.85 -7.62 2.64
N GLY A 31 -17.90 -6.44 2.01
CA GLY A 31 -19.09 -5.59 1.96
C GLY A 31 -19.31 -4.72 3.20
N ARG A 32 -18.29 -4.59 4.07
CA ARG A 32 -18.39 -3.70 5.24
C ARG A 32 -18.00 -2.28 4.88
N ASP A 33 -18.73 -1.32 5.44
CA ASP A 33 -18.34 0.08 5.43
C ASP A 33 -17.16 0.30 6.39
N ILE A 34 -16.02 0.75 5.85
CA ILE A 34 -14.75 0.88 6.57
C ILE A 34 -14.12 2.21 6.21
N ILE A 35 -13.93 3.06 7.20
CA ILE A 35 -13.14 4.29 7.09
C ILE A 35 -11.72 3.96 7.55
N SER A 36 -10.76 3.99 6.62
CA SER A 36 -9.34 3.77 6.91
C SER A 36 -8.66 5.13 7.11
N LEU A 37 -8.26 5.42 8.35
CA LEU A 37 -7.50 6.63 8.73
C LEU A 37 -6.00 6.33 8.90
N SER A 38 -5.55 5.22 8.32
CA SER A 38 -4.19 4.71 8.50
C SER A 38 -3.25 5.03 7.35
N MET A 39 -3.80 5.41 6.20
CA MET A 39 -3.03 5.74 5.01
C MET A 39 -2.68 7.22 5.02
N GLY A 40 -1.40 7.54 4.86
CA GLY A 40 -0.91 8.92 4.81
C GLY A 40 -0.84 9.51 3.39
N GLU A 41 -1.34 8.77 2.40
CA GLU A 41 -1.37 9.22 1.01
C GLU A 41 -2.67 9.98 0.72
N PRO A 42 -2.64 11.03 -0.12
CA PRO A 42 -3.84 11.75 -0.49
C PRO A 42 -4.83 10.87 -1.27
N ASP A 43 -6.10 11.24 -1.21
CA ASP A 43 -7.21 10.59 -1.92
C ASP A 43 -7.43 11.14 -3.34
N PHE A 44 -6.69 12.18 -3.72
CA PHE A 44 -6.71 12.78 -5.05
C PHE A 44 -5.56 12.27 -5.92
N ASP A 45 -5.80 12.27 -7.22
CA ASP A 45 -4.78 11.90 -8.21
C ASP A 45 -3.72 12.99 -8.37
N THR A 46 -2.61 12.63 -8.98
CA THR A 46 -1.54 13.57 -9.34
C THR A 46 -2.09 14.62 -10.32
N PRO A 47 -1.83 15.94 -10.14
CA PRO A 47 -2.29 16.96 -11.07
C PRO A 47 -1.89 16.73 -12.53
N ASP A 48 -2.79 17.02 -13.47
CA ASP A 48 -2.62 16.76 -14.92
C ASP A 48 -1.31 17.33 -15.49
N HIS A 49 -0.92 18.54 -15.08
CA HIS A 49 0.31 19.17 -15.57
C HIS A 49 1.58 18.40 -15.16
N ILE A 50 1.56 17.70 -14.02
CA ILE A 50 2.66 16.85 -13.56
C ILE A 50 2.66 15.53 -14.34
N GLN A 51 1.48 14.94 -14.56
CA GLN A 51 1.34 13.72 -15.37
C GLN A 51 1.83 13.96 -16.81
N GLN A 52 1.43 15.07 -17.43
CA GLN A 52 1.82 15.42 -18.79
C GLN A 52 3.33 15.63 -18.90
N ALA A 53 3.95 16.33 -17.95
CA ALA A 53 5.39 16.52 -17.90
C ALA A 53 6.17 15.19 -17.78
N ALA A 54 5.60 14.19 -17.09
CA ALA A 54 6.21 12.85 -16.97
C ALA A 54 6.06 12.01 -18.25
N ILE A 55 5.00 12.22 -19.04
CA ILE A 55 4.79 11.54 -20.34
C ILE A 55 5.71 12.11 -21.41
N ASP A 56 5.95 13.42 -21.39
CA ASP A 56 6.71 14.13 -22.43
C ASP A 56 8.24 14.01 -22.30
N ALA A 57 8.74 13.40 -21.21
CA ALA A 57 10.17 13.24 -20.89
C ALA A 57 10.76 11.92 -21.44
#